data_AF-A0A1Z4V3Q9-F1
#
_entry.id   AF-A0A1Z4V3Q9-F1
#
_cell.length_a   1.000
_cell.length_b   1.000
_cell.length_c   1.000
_cell.angle_alpha   90.00
_cell.angle_beta   90.00
_cell.angle_gamma   90.00
#
_symmetry.space_group_name_H-M   'P 1'
#
loop_
_entity.id
_entity.type
_entity.pdbx_description
1 polymer ?
#
loop_
_entity_poly.entity_id
_entity_poly.type
_entity_poly.pdbx_seq_one_letter_code
_entity_poly.pdbx_strand_id
1 'polypeptide(L)'
;MSHRLLFGQNKAIKQLVNSYLVSSLSIFTNKEEITGIKGIKVPLYQGGYNQKILYISGVAMRISKSQNLPVMDGAGAIATLAKGIAGHLSQNSDSLFRVKVVPPGEIHIELMDSTLAAWLQNLIVAKKTGDLINNFLDDQLPTSLSSLKVFAIQYAHSRCCSLLRLGQQEGLIELDRTDFNGFMAVNSIRLLNCEQKLLLNHSDESFLIYQLVKVVDDLVCADSSSIDWAKVGGNLSQAFERFWCNCRIWGEVKIHDPELAQARLGLLIATQLVLRSVLEDKLGIVAPVEL
;
A
#
# COMPACT_ATOMS: atom_id res chain seq x y z
N MET A 1 -14.53 4.59 -14.06
CA MET A 1 -14.66 5.13 -12.68
C MET A 1 -13.50 6.06 -12.42
N SER A 2 -13.71 7.22 -11.77
CA SER A 2 -12.60 8.10 -11.37
C SER A 2 -11.75 7.41 -10.30
N HIS A 3 -10.42 7.44 -10.43
CA HIS A 3 -9.48 6.87 -9.45
C HIS A 3 -9.67 7.42 -8.02
N ARG A 4 -10.23 8.63 -7.87
CA ARG A 4 -10.59 9.19 -6.55
C ARG A 4 -11.71 8.42 -5.85
N LEU A 5 -12.71 7.93 -6.59
CA LEU A 5 -13.82 7.17 -6.01
C LEU A 5 -13.39 5.75 -5.59
N LEU A 6 -12.46 5.15 -6.35
CA LEU A 6 -11.93 3.81 -6.10
C LEU A 6 -11.23 3.70 -4.73
N PHE A 7 -10.36 4.65 -4.42
CA PHE A 7 -9.61 4.66 -3.15
C PHE A 7 -10.33 5.40 -2.01
N GLY A 8 -11.37 6.19 -2.32
CA GLY A 8 -12.32 6.62 -1.30
C GLY A 8 -13.10 5.46 -0.66
N GLN A 9 -13.29 4.36 -1.40
CA GLN A 9 -13.94 3.13 -0.93
C GLN A 9 -12.95 2.07 -0.44
N ASN A 10 -11.72 2.05 -0.97
CA ASN A 10 -10.68 1.09 -0.63
C ASN A 10 -9.40 1.81 -0.21
N LYS A 11 -9.13 1.92 1.09
CA LYS A 11 -7.92 2.59 1.59
C LYS A 11 -6.65 1.75 1.37
N ALA A 12 -6.80 0.43 1.52
CA ALA A 12 -5.75 -0.56 1.28
C ALA A 12 -5.80 -1.11 -0.14
N ILE A 13 -4.64 -1.31 -0.75
CA ILE A 13 -4.55 -1.91 -2.08
C ILE A 13 -5.00 -3.37 -2.03
N LYS A 14 -4.72 -4.09 -0.95
CA LYS A 14 -5.20 -5.47 -0.76
C LYS A 14 -6.72 -5.56 -0.77
N GLN A 15 -7.45 -4.59 -0.21
CA GLN A 15 -8.91 -4.54 -0.31
C GLN A 15 -9.36 -4.35 -1.75
N LEU A 16 -8.72 -3.42 -2.47
CA LEU A 16 -9.01 -3.17 -3.88
C LEU A 16 -8.81 -4.45 -4.70
N VAL A 17 -7.63 -5.07 -4.63
CA VAL A 17 -7.33 -6.31 -5.37
C VAL A 17 -8.30 -7.43 -4.98
N ASN A 18 -8.61 -7.58 -3.69
CA ASN A 18 -9.55 -8.59 -3.22
C ASN A 18 -10.98 -8.35 -3.76
N SER A 19 -11.44 -7.10 -3.82
CA SER A 19 -12.77 -6.76 -4.34
C SER A 19 -12.94 -7.17 -5.82
N TYR A 20 -11.93 -6.89 -6.64
CA TYR A 20 -11.90 -7.28 -8.04
C TYR A 20 -11.79 -8.80 -8.18
N LEU A 21 -10.94 -9.44 -7.39
CA LEU A 21 -10.77 -10.88 -7.42
C LEU A 21 -12.05 -11.64 -7.01
N VAL A 22 -12.74 -11.19 -5.97
CA VAL A 22 -14.05 -11.75 -5.54
C VAL A 22 -15.12 -11.55 -6.61
N SER A 23 -15.13 -10.39 -7.28
CA SER A 23 -16.04 -10.13 -8.40
C SER A 23 -15.78 -11.09 -9.57
N SER A 24 -14.51 -11.25 -9.97
CA SER A 24 -14.10 -12.19 -11.03
C SER A 24 -14.44 -13.63 -10.70
N LEU A 25 -14.27 -14.05 -9.44
CA LEU A 25 -14.67 -15.37 -8.97
C LEU A 25 -16.18 -15.57 -9.04
N SER A 26 -16.97 -14.58 -8.65
CA SER A 26 -18.43 -14.64 -8.68
C SER A 26 -18.95 -14.79 -10.12
N ILE A 27 -18.36 -14.06 -11.08
CA ILE A 27 -18.68 -14.18 -12.51
C ILE A 27 -18.30 -15.56 -13.04
N PHE A 28 -17.10 -16.05 -12.71
CA PHE A 28 -16.62 -17.34 -13.16
C PHE A 28 -17.50 -18.50 -12.64
N THR A 29 -17.80 -18.50 -11.35
CA THR A 29 -18.58 -19.56 -10.70
C THR A 29 -20.04 -19.60 -11.17
N ASN A 30 -20.66 -18.44 -11.43
CA ASN A 30 -22.00 -18.38 -12.00
C ASN A 30 -22.06 -18.90 -13.45
N LYS A 31 -20.99 -18.73 -14.23
CA LYS A 31 -20.92 -19.21 -15.62
C LYS A 31 -20.68 -20.72 -15.72
N GLU A 32 -19.87 -21.24 -14.82
CA GLU A 32 -19.46 -22.65 -14.80
C GLU A 32 -20.36 -23.52 -13.90
N GLU A 33 -21.48 -22.98 -13.41
CA GLU A 33 -22.42 -23.64 -12.48
C GLU A 33 -21.74 -24.27 -11.25
N ILE A 34 -20.61 -23.70 -10.79
CA ILE A 34 -19.82 -24.27 -9.70
C ILE A 34 -20.51 -23.98 -8.36
N THR A 35 -21.30 -24.93 -7.88
CA THR A 35 -21.92 -24.88 -6.55
C THR A 35 -20.89 -25.11 -5.44
N GLY A 36 -20.94 -24.34 -4.35
CA GLY A 36 -20.17 -24.61 -3.12
C GLY A 36 -19.03 -23.65 -2.76
N ILE A 37 -18.83 -22.54 -3.49
CA ILE A 37 -17.73 -21.58 -3.21
C ILE A 37 -18.12 -20.51 -2.17
N LYS A 38 -19.35 -20.54 -1.63
CA LYS A 38 -19.77 -19.63 -0.55
C LYS A 38 -18.87 -19.84 0.68
N GLY A 39 -18.08 -18.82 1.02
CA GLY A 39 -17.26 -18.79 2.24
C GLY A 39 -15.77 -19.11 2.07
N ILE A 40 -15.26 -19.34 0.85
CA ILE A 40 -13.82 -19.53 0.65
C ILE A 40 -13.10 -18.19 0.85
N LYS A 41 -12.29 -18.10 1.92
CA LYS A 41 -11.35 -16.98 2.11
C LYS A 41 -10.34 -17.00 0.97
N VAL A 42 -10.38 -15.98 0.11
CA VAL A 42 -9.52 -15.86 -1.06
C VAL A 42 -8.08 -15.66 -0.59
N PRO A 43 -7.15 -16.60 -0.87
CA PRO A 43 -5.77 -16.46 -0.44
C PRO A 43 -5.14 -15.34 -1.27
N LEU A 44 -4.83 -14.21 -0.64
CA LEU A 44 -4.22 -13.05 -1.28
C LEU A 44 -3.11 -12.52 -0.37
N TYR A 45 -1.89 -12.48 -0.89
CA TYR A 45 -0.73 -11.93 -0.20
C TYR A 45 0.08 -11.05 -1.13
N GLN A 46 0.77 -10.07 -0.56
CA GLN A 46 1.73 -9.25 -1.29
C GLN A 46 2.98 -10.11 -1.56
N GLY A 47 3.46 -10.09 -2.81
CA GLY A 47 4.70 -10.73 -3.21
C GLY A 47 5.91 -10.05 -2.57
N GLY A 48 7.09 -10.69 -2.68
CA GLY A 48 8.34 -10.08 -2.22
C GLY A 48 8.72 -8.83 -3.01
N TYR A 49 9.61 -8.01 -2.43
CA TYR A 49 10.07 -6.78 -3.08
C TYR A 49 10.83 -7.06 -4.39
N ASN A 50 10.38 -6.45 -5.47
CA ASN A 50 10.99 -6.52 -6.80
C ASN A 50 10.87 -5.20 -7.58
N GLN A 51 10.89 -4.06 -6.88
CA GLN A 51 10.63 -2.70 -7.39
C GLN A 51 9.18 -2.43 -7.85
N LYS A 52 8.31 -3.44 -7.83
CA LYS A 52 6.89 -3.31 -8.19
C LYS A 52 6.00 -3.81 -7.06
N ILE A 53 4.72 -3.42 -7.10
CA ILE A 53 3.72 -3.92 -6.17
C ILE A 53 2.99 -5.09 -6.82
N LEU A 54 3.28 -6.29 -6.32
CA LEU A 54 2.73 -7.55 -6.80
C LEU A 54 1.85 -8.18 -5.70
N TYR A 55 0.68 -8.67 -6.08
CA TYR A 55 -0.12 -9.58 -5.27
C TYR A 55 -0.19 -10.95 -5.93
N ILE A 56 -0.20 -11.99 -5.11
CA ILE A 56 -0.26 -13.37 -5.56
C ILE A 56 -1.48 -14.02 -4.93
N SER A 57 -2.26 -14.71 -5.77
CA SER A 57 -3.42 -15.48 -5.36
C SER A 57 -3.34 -16.93 -5.83
N GLY A 58 -3.41 -17.85 -4.87
CA GLY A 58 -3.52 -19.30 -5.10
C GLY A 58 -4.97 -19.79 -5.18
N VAL A 59 -5.92 -18.92 -5.54
CA VAL A 59 -7.35 -19.23 -5.45
C VAL A 59 -7.77 -20.40 -6.34
N ALA A 60 -7.20 -20.53 -7.54
CA ALA A 60 -7.49 -21.66 -8.44
C ALA A 60 -7.15 -23.01 -7.81
N MET A 61 -6.01 -23.07 -7.09
CA MET A 61 -5.59 -24.29 -6.37
C MET A 61 -6.53 -24.62 -5.22
N ARG A 62 -7.04 -23.61 -4.49
CA ARG A 62 -8.02 -23.84 -3.43
C ARG A 62 -9.35 -24.33 -3.95
N ILE A 63 -9.84 -23.76 -5.05
CA ILE A 63 -11.08 -24.19 -5.70
C ILE A 63 -10.95 -25.65 -6.16
N SER A 64 -9.86 -25.99 -6.85
CA SER A 64 -9.58 -27.36 -7.28
C SER A 64 -9.63 -28.36 -6.12
N LYS A 65 -9.02 -28.03 -4.97
CA LYS A 65 -9.07 -28.88 -3.76
C LYS A 65 -10.49 -29.02 -3.20
N SER A 66 -11.29 -27.96 -3.19
CA SER A 66 -12.65 -27.99 -2.64
C SER A 66 -13.65 -28.80 -3.47
N GLN A 67 -13.38 -28.97 -4.76
CA GLN A 67 -14.30 -29.58 -5.73
C GLN A 67 -13.96 -31.05 -6.05
N ASN A 68 -12.96 -31.65 -5.37
CA ASN A 68 -12.52 -33.04 -5.59
C ASN A 68 -12.35 -33.41 -7.08
N LEU A 69 -11.86 -32.48 -7.93
CA LEU A 69 -11.67 -32.79 -9.35
C LEU A 69 -10.71 -33.99 -9.49
N PRO A 70 -11.04 -35.00 -10.31
CA PRO A 70 -10.26 -36.23 -10.42
C PRO A 70 -8.83 -35.95 -10.87
N VAL A 71 -7.88 -36.64 -10.24
CA VAL A 71 -6.42 -36.46 -10.33
C VAL A 71 -5.81 -36.81 -11.71
N MET A 72 -6.62 -37.16 -12.72
CA MET A 72 -6.14 -37.29 -14.10
C MET A 72 -6.09 -35.89 -14.72
N ASP A 73 -4.89 -35.28 -14.76
CA ASP A 73 -4.57 -33.90 -15.20
C ASP A 73 -4.87 -32.75 -14.23
N GLY A 74 -4.68 -32.96 -12.92
CA GLY A 74 -4.88 -31.92 -11.89
C GLY A 74 -4.16 -30.59 -12.15
N ALA A 75 -2.97 -30.60 -12.76
CA ALA A 75 -2.25 -29.37 -13.13
C ALA A 75 -2.90 -28.61 -14.31
N GLY A 76 -3.43 -29.34 -15.29
CA GLY A 76 -4.14 -28.76 -16.44
C GLY A 76 -5.45 -28.10 -16.03
N ALA A 77 -6.22 -28.77 -15.16
CA ALA A 77 -7.47 -28.23 -14.62
C ALA A 77 -7.25 -26.95 -13.79
N ILE A 78 -6.24 -26.94 -12.91
CA ILE A 78 -5.87 -25.75 -12.13
C ILE A 78 -5.45 -24.60 -13.06
N ALA A 79 -4.65 -24.87 -14.09
CA ALA A 79 -4.23 -23.85 -15.04
C ALA A 79 -5.43 -23.26 -15.82
N THR A 80 -6.40 -24.08 -16.21
CA THR A 80 -7.63 -23.62 -16.89
C THR A 80 -8.48 -22.75 -15.97
N LEU A 81 -8.68 -23.16 -14.71
CA LEU A 81 -9.36 -22.34 -13.70
C LEU A 81 -8.67 -20.99 -13.50
N ALA A 82 -7.34 -21.01 -13.32
CA ALA A 82 -6.55 -19.80 -13.13
C ALA A 82 -6.66 -18.85 -14.34
N LYS A 83 -6.61 -19.39 -15.57
CA LYS A 83 -6.80 -18.61 -16.81
C LYS A 83 -8.19 -17.99 -16.91
N GLY A 84 -9.26 -18.73 -16.56
CA GLY A 84 -10.63 -18.20 -16.57
C GLY A 84 -10.81 -17.04 -15.59
N ILE A 85 -10.34 -17.21 -14.35
CA ILE A 85 -10.41 -16.16 -13.31
C ILE A 85 -9.55 -14.95 -13.72
N ALA A 86 -8.31 -15.19 -14.16
CA ALA A 86 -7.42 -14.13 -14.61
C ALA A 86 -7.98 -13.36 -15.82
N GLY A 87 -8.62 -14.05 -16.77
CA GLY A 87 -9.25 -13.43 -17.92
C GLY A 87 -10.37 -12.46 -17.53
N HIS A 88 -11.25 -12.87 -16.61
CA HIS A 88 -12.29 -11.97 -16.08
C HIS A 88 -11.73 -10.83 -15.23
N LEU A 89 -10.64 -11.06 -14.49
CA LEU A 89 -9.95 -10.00 -13.76
C LEU A 89 -9.40 -8.96 -14.73
N SER A 90 -8.58 -9.37 -15.70
CA SER A 90 -7.98 -8.48 -16.71
C SER A 90 -9.03 -7.65 -17.45
N GLN A 91 -10.13 -8.28 -17.90
CA GLN A 91 -11.20 -7.57 -18.64
C GLN A 91 -11.84 -6.45 -17.82
N ASN A 92 -11.96 -6.62 -16.50
CA ASN A 92 -12.62 -5.65 -15.63
C ASN A 92 -11.64 -4.67 -14.97
N SER A 93 -10.33 -4.92 -15.06
CA SER A 93 -9.29 -4.16 -14.37
C SER A 93 -8.14 -3.72 -15.28
N ASP A 94 -8.33 -3.69 -16.60
CA ASP A 94 -7.27 -3.45 -17.59
C ASP A 94 -6.49 -2.14 -17.36
N SER A 95 -7.19 -1.11 -16.87
CA SER A 95 -6.57 0.18 -16.51
C SER A 95 -5.94 0.23 -15.11
N LEU A 96 -5.99 -0.87 -14.34
CA LEU A 96 -5.53 -0.93 -12.95
C LEU A 96 -4.40 -1.93 -12.72
N PHE A 97 -4.51 -3.13 -13.28
CA PHE A 97 -3.62 -4.25 -12.98
C PHE A 97 -3.12 -4.93 -14.25
N ARG A 98 -1.86 -5.38 -14.22
CA ARG A 98 -1.36 -6.42 -15.11
C ARG A 98 -1.54 -7.78 -14.43
N VAL A 99 -2.34 -8.64 -15.04
CA VAL A 99 -2.63 -9.98 -14.52
C VAL A 99 -1.91 -11.01 -15.35
N LYS A 100 -1.21 -11.93 -14.70
CA LYS A 100 -0.55 -13.08 -15.34
C LYS A 100 -0.81 -14.36 -14.53
N VAL A 101 -0.94 -15.48 -15.24
CA VAL A 101 -1.05 -16.80 -14.62
C VAL A 101 0.34 -17.45 -14.63
N VAL A 102 0.79 -17.90 -13.47
CA VAL A 102 2.07 -18.57 -13.29
C VAL A 102 1.83 -20.03 -12.87
N PRO A 103 2.51 -21.02 -13.50
CA PRO A 103 2.39 -22.41 -13.12
C PRO A 103 2.69 -22.64 -11.62
N PRO A 104 1.94 -23.51 -10.91
CA PRO A 104 0.91 -24.41 -11.43
C PRO A 104 -0.51 -23.80 -11.53
N GLY A 105 -0.69 -22.52 -11.18
CA GLY A 105 -2.01 -21.86 -11.17
C GLY A 105 -2.11 -20.62 -10.29
N GLU A 106 -0.99 -19.98 -9.98
CA GLU A 106 -0.99 -18.73 -9.25
C GLU A 106 -1.41 -17.59 -10.16
N ILE A 107 -2.25 -16.70 -9.64
CA ILE A 107 -2.63 -15.47 -10.33
C ILE A 107 -1.79 -14.35 -9.72
N HIS A 108 -0.89 -13.81 -10.53
CA HIS A 108 -0.02 -12.69 -10.20
C HIS A 108 -0.66 -11.41 -10.71
N ILE A 109 -0.86 -10.45 -9.81
CA ILE A 109 -1.60 -9.20 -10.04
C ILE A 109 -0.64 -8.05 -9.72
N GLU A 110 -0.06 -7.46 -10.75
CA GLU A 110 0.88 -6.34 -10.64
C GLU A 110 0.12 -5.02 -10.80
N LEU A 111 0.34 -4.07 -9.89
CA LEU A 111 -0.25 -2.74 -10.01
C LEU A 111 0.43 -1.93 -11.10
N MET A 112 -0.37 -1.16 -11.85
CA MET A 112 0.16 -0.15 -12.76
C MET A 112 0.58 1.13 -12.03
N ASP A 113 1.55 1.85 -12.60
CA ASP A 113 2.07 3.12 -12.07
C ASP A 113 0.95 4.15 -11.84
N SER A 114 0.00 4.25 -12.75
CA SER A 114 -1.16 5.14 -12.62
C SER A 114 -2.04 4.81 -11.40
N THR A 115 -2.17 3.52 -11.09
CA THR A 115 -2.93 3.04 -9.93
C THR A 115 -2.18 3.33 -8.64
N LEU A 116 -0.86 3.11 -8.65
CA LEU A 116 -0.01 3.39 -7.49
C LEU A 116 0.05 4.89 -7.20
N ALA A 117 0.21 5.72 -8.22
CA ALA A 117 0.17 7.18 -8.10
C ALA A 117 -1.19 7.66 -7.59
N ALA A 118 -2.29 7.11 -8.11
CA ALA A 118 -3.61 7.44 -7.61
C ALA A 118 -3.80 7.05 -6.14
N TRP A 119 -3.32 5.87 -5.73
CA TRP A 119 -3.37 5.45 -4.34
C TRP A 119 -2.56 6.39 -3.43
N LEU A 120 -1.31 6.68 -3.79
CA LEU A 120 -0.45 7.62 -3.06
C LEU A 120 -1.10 9.00 -2.97
N GLN A 121 -1.69 9.50 -4.06
CA GLN A 121 -2.36 10.79 -4.07
C GLN A 121 -3.56 10.82 -3.11
N ASN A 122 -4.34 9.74 -3.03
CA ASN A 122 -5.45 9.65 -2.09
C ASN A 122 -4.97 9.55 -0.63
N LEU A 123 -3.80 8.95 -0.39
CA LEU A 123 -3.23 8.87 0.95
C LEU A 123 -2.80 10.25 1.48
N ILE A 124 -2.28 11.13 0.62
CA ILE A 124 -1.68 12.42 1.03
C ILE A 124 -2.62 13.63 0.96
N VAL A 125 -3.81 13.50 0.33
CA VAL A 125 -4.78 14.61 0.19
C VAL A 125 -5.76 14.62 1.36
N ALA A 126 -5.85 15.78 2.02
CA ALA A 126 -6.45 16.03 3.33
C ALA A 126 -7.93 15.66 3.53
N LYS A 127 -8.66 15.21 2.50
CA LYS A 127 -10.13 15.31 2.53
C LYS A 127 -10.87 14.30 3.42
N LYS A 128 -10.20 13.35 4.11
CA LYS A 128 -10.85 12.41 5.06
C LYS A 128 -9.89 11.46 5.81
N THR A 129 -8.63 11.82 6.01
CA THR A 129 -7.66 10.90 6.63
C THR A 129 -7.85 10.73 8.14
N GLY A 130 -8.73 11.53 8.76
CA GLY A 130 -9.24 11.28 10.12
C GLY A 130 -9.77 9.85 10.30
N ASP A 131 -10.21 9.18 9.23
CA ASP A 131 -10.70 7.81 9.32
C ASP A 131 -9.60 6.72 9.28
N LEU A 132 -8.30 7.04 9.16
CA LEU A 132 -7.25 6.09 9.60
C LEU A 132 -7.14 6.09 11.13
N ILE A 133 -7.40 7.25 11.75
CA ILE A 133 -7.04 7.64 13.12
C ILE A 133 -8.11 7.24 14.16
N ASN A 134 -9.33 6.90 13.72
CA ASN A 134 -10.49 6.97 14.64
C ASN A 134 -10.86 5.70 15.42
N ASN A 135 -10.13 4.57 15.37
CA ASN A 135 -10.74 3.31 15.82
C ASN A 135 -9.94 2.33 16.68
N PHE A 136 -8.78 2.65 17.25
CA PHE A 136 -8.06 1.63 18.03
C PHE A 136 -7.30 2.23 19.22
N LEU A 137 -7.90 2.13 20.41
CA LEU A 137 -7.18 2.18 21.68
C LEU A 137 -7.20 0.77 22.26
N ASP A 138 -6.05 0.11 22.30
CA ASP A 138 -5.81 -1.00 23.21
C ASP A 138 -4.46 -0.76 23.88
N ASP A 139 -4.49 -0.67 25.21
CA ASP A 139 -3.38 -0.30 26.07
C ASP A 139 -2.45 -1.50 26.26
N GLN A 140 -1.29 -1.54 25.59
CA GLN A 140 -0.15 -2.30 26.10
C GLN A 140 1.17 -1.54 25.96
N LEU A 141 1.81 -1.32 27.12
CA LEU A 141 3.07 -0.61 27.28
C LEU A 141 4.27 -1.52 26.93
N PRO A 142 5.26 -1.07 26.13
CA PRO A 142 6.32 -1.97 25.68
C PRO A 142 7.56 -2.08 26.60
N THR A 143 8.13 -3.29 26.72
CA THR A 143 9.34 -3.69 27.47
C THR A 143 10.67 -3.34 26.78
N SER A 144 11.58 -2.63 27.47
CA SER A 144 12.97 -2.20 27.17
C SER A 144 13.66 -2.43 25.80
N LEU A 145 13.56 -3.57 25.12
CA LEU A 145 14.08 -3.75 23.73
C LEU A 145 13.13 -3.15 22.68
N SER A 146 11.86 -2.99 23.05
CA SER A 146 10.87 -2.19 22.34
C SER A 146 11.30 -0.72 22.23
N SER A 147 12.02 -0.20 23.22
CA SER A 147 12.28 1.24 23.34
C SER A 147 13.15 1.76 22.20
N LEU A 148 14.18 1.00 21.78
CA LEU A 148 15.05 1.39 20.66
C LEU A 148 14.30 1.36 19.32
N LYS A 149 13.45 0.35 19.11
CA LYS A 149 12.63 0.27 17.88
C LYS A 149 11.59 1.40 17.86
N VAL A 150 10.90 1.62 18.97
CA VAL A 150 9.96 2.73 19.15
C VAL A 150 10.65 4.06 18.90
N PHE A 151 11.83 4.27 19.48
CA PHE A 151 12.61 5.49 19.28
C PHE A 151 12.96 5.70 17.80
N ALA A 152 13.38 4.66 17.09
CA ALA A 152 13.65 4.75 15.65
C ALA A 152 12.39 5.14 14.86
N ILE A 153 11.22 4.62 15.24
CA ILE A 153 9.92 4.97 14.62
C ILE A 153 9.57 6.42 14.90
N GLN A 154 9.70 6.88 16.14
CA GLN A 154 9.44 8.26 16.53
C GLN A 154 10.41 9.23 15.83
N TYR A 155 11.69 8.87 15.72
CA TYR A 155 12.71 9.65 15.01
C TYR A 155 12.40 9.76 13.52
N ALA A 156 12.05 8.66 12.87
CA ALA A 156 11.66 8.68 11.46
C ALA A 156 10.44 9.58 11.23
N HIS A 157 9.44 9.51 12.13
CA HIS A 157 8.26 10.38 12.09
C HIS A 157 8.64 11.87 12.26
N SER A 158 9.34 12.23 13.34
CA SER A 158 9.71 13.62 13.62
C SER A 158 10.63 14.21 12.54
N ARG A 159 11.49 13.37 11.95
CA ARG A 159 12.32 13.76 10.80
C ARG A 159 11.46 14.07 9.59
N CYS A 160 10.46 13.23 9.26
CA CYS A 160 9.52 13.54 8.19
C CYS A 160 8.81 14.87 8.45
N CYS A 161 8.30 15.11 9.66
CA CYS A 161 7.65 16.38 10.04
C CYS A 161 8.57 17.58 9.80
N SER A 162 9.84 17.48 10.21
CA SER A 162 10.83 18.55 10.04
C SER A 162 11.17 18.82 8.57
N LEU A 163 11.33 17.76 7.77
CA LEU A 163 11.58 17.85 6.33
C LEU A 163 10.39 18.46 5.57
N LEU A 164 9.16 18.12 5.96
CA LEU A 164 7.95 18.70 5.38
C LEU A 164 7.81 20.19 5.71
N ARG A 165 8.12 20.59 6.94
CA ARG A 165 8.17 22.02 7.32
C ARG A 165 9.19 22.79 6.51
N LEU A 166 10.38 22.21 6.29
CA LEU A 166 11.37 22.80 5.41
C LEU A 166 10.86 22.91 3.96
N GLY A 167 10.20 21.87 3.44
CA GLY A 167 9.58 21.91 2.11
C GLY A 167 8.54 23.02 1.96
N GLN A 168 7.74 23.27 3.01
CA GLN A 168 6.78 24.37 3.06
C GLN A 168 7.47 25.73 3.10
N GLN A 169 8.49 25.91 3.95
CA GLN A 169 9.26 27.16 4.06
C GLN A 169 9.97 27.52 2.75
N GLU A 170 10.43 26.51 2.03
CA GLU A 170 11.14 26.62 0.75
C GLU A 170 10.19 26.77 -0.46
N GLY A 171 8.87 26.83 -0.22
CA GLY A 171 7.84 27.00 -1.25
C GLY A 171 7.64 25.80 -2.16
N LEU A 172 8.12 24.60 -1.78
CA LEU A 172 7.99 23.40 -2.60
C LEU A 172 6.60 22.78 -2.54
N ILE A 173 5.95 22.87 -1.38
CA ILE A 173 4.62 22.30 -1.13
C ILE A 173 3.78 23.26 -0.31
N GLU A 174 2.49 23.26 -0.56
CA GLU A 174 1.49 23.93 0.27
C GLU A 174 0.84 22.91 1.18
N LEU A 175 1.15 23.02 2.47
CA LEU A 175 0.58 22.17 3.51
C LEU A 175 -0.68 22.83 4.05
N ASP A 176 -1.79 22.11 4.00
CA ASP A 176 -3.03 22.54 4.63
C ASP A 176 -2.92 22.28 6.14
N ARG A 177 -2.91 23.36 6.94
CA ARG A 177 -2.76 23.30 8.41
C ARG A 177 -4.13 23.34 9.09
N THR A 178 -5.09 22.55 8.60
CA THR A 178 -6.45 22.60 9.14
C THR A 178 -6.61 21.96 10.51
N ASP A 179 -5.65 21.18 11.02
CA ASP A 179 -5.76 20.53 12.33
C ASP A 179 -4.61 20.86 13.31
N PHE A 180 -5.01 21.20 14.53
CA PHE A 180 -4.15 21.47 15.70
C PHE A 180 -3.25 20.29 16.12
N ASN A 181 -3.41 19.11 15.49
CA ASN A 181 -2.71 17.86 15.82
C ASN A 181 -1.45 17.58 14.98
N GLY A 182 -0.92 18.57 14.23
CA GLY A 182 0.30 18.39 13.43
C GLY A 182 0.11 17.58 12.14
N PHE A 183 -1.11 17.57 11.59
CA PHE A 183 -1.42 16.90 10.33
C PHE A 183 -0.84 17.71 9.15
N MET A 184 -0.05 17.07 8.30
CA MET A 184 0.53 17.71 7.11
C MET A 184 -0.02 17.00 5.87
N ALA A 185 -1.00 17.62 5.22
CA ALA A 185 -1.54 17.13 3.95
C ALA A 185 -1.40 18.19 2.86
N VAL A 186 -1.44 17.76 1.60
CA VAL A 186 -1.25 18.64 0.44
C VAL A 186 -2.48 18.64 -0.46
N ASN A 187 -2.75 19.78 -1.09
CA ASN A 187 -3.87 19.96 -2.02
C ASN A 187 -3.76 19.06 -3.27
N SER A 188 -2.59 19.01 -3.90
CA SER A 188 -2.25 18.07 -4.97
C SER A 188 -0.75 18.01 -5.22
N ILE A 189 -0.22 16.81 -5.49
CA ILE A 189 1.16 16.61 -5.95
C ILE A 189 1.10 15.88 -7.28
N ARG A 190 1.95 16.25 -8.24
CA ARG A 190 2.11 15.46 -9.46
C ARG A 190 3.01 14.27 -9.14
N LEU A 191 2.47 13.06 -9.26
CA LEU A 191 3.21 11.81 -9.05
C LEU A 191 3.53 11.08 -10.37
N LEU A 192 2.86 11.47 -11.45
CA LEU A 192 3.05 10.90 -12.79
C LEU A 192 3.70 11.93 -13.72
N ASN A 193 4.54 11.45 -14.63
CA ASN A 193 5.02 12.24 -15.76
C ASN A 193 3.97 12.30 -16.88
N CYS A 194 4.29 13.00 -17.97
CA CYS A 194 3.45 13.10 -19.16
C CYS A 194 3.16 11.74 -19.84
N GLU A 195 4.01 10.73 -19.64
CA GLU A 195 3.86 9.37 -20.16
C GLU A 195 3.06 8.44 -19.24
N GLN A 196 2.42 8.94 -18.18
CA GLN A 196 1.72 8.15 -17.16
C GLN A 196 2.62 7.16 -16.40
N LYS A 197 3.93 7.40 -16.36
CA LYS A 197 4.88 6.67 -15.51
C LYS A 197 5.08 7.40 -14.19
N LEU A 198 5.36 6.63 -13.15
CA LEU A 198 5.66 7.20 -11.84
C LEU A 198 6.95 8.02 -11.91
N LEU A 199 6.96 9.22 -11.31
CA LEU A 199 8.18 10.05 -11.22
C LEU A 199 9.22 9.40 -10.29
N LEU A 200 8.75 8.60 -9.34
CA LEU A 200 9.55 7.92 -8.31
C LEU A 200 10.13 6.62 -8.88
N ASN A 201 11.34 6.68 -9.42
CA ASN A 201 11.99 5.59 -10.14
C ASN A 201 13.23 5.01 -9.43
N HIS A 202 13.67 5.62 -8.32
CA HIS A 202 14.82 5.12 -7.56
C HIS A 202 14.46 3.84 -6.79
N SER A 203 15.40 2.90 -6.68
CA SER A 203 15.16 1.63 -5.98
C SER A 203 14.75 1.81 -4.51
N ASP A 204 15.29 2.81 -3.81
CA ASP A 204 14.90 3.12 -2.43
C ASP A 204 13.54 3.83 -2.34
N GLU A 205 13.11 4.57 -3.37
CA GLU A 205 11.74 5.11 -3.46
C GLU A 205 10.74 3.97 -3.61
N SER A 206 10.98 3.07 -4.56
CA SER A 206 10.13 1.90 -4.78
C SER A 206 10.10 0.98 -3.55
N PHE A 207 11.21 0.87 -2.82
CA PHE A 207 11.27 0.10 -1.57
C PHE A 207 10.44 0.75 -0.45
N LEU A 208 10.52 2.08 -0.30
CA LEU A 208 9.68 2.81 0.64
C LEU A 208 8.20 2.67 0.29
N ILE A 209 7.83 2.83 -0.99
CA ILE A 209 6.45 2.61 -1.45
C ILE A 209 5.99 1.17 -1.14
N TYR A 210 6.83 0.17 -1.40
CA TYR A 210 6.52 -1.22 -1.08
C TYR A 210 6.21 -1.42 0.42
N GLN A 211 7.02 -0.83 1.32
CA GLN A 211 6.75 -0.89 2.76
C GLN A 211 5.48 -0.12 3.13
N LEU A 212 5.24 1.06 2.55
CA LEU A 212 4.02 1.84 2.80
C LEU A 212 2.76 1.05 2.45
N VAL A 213 2.73 0.44 1.25
CA VAL A 213 1.61 -0.40 0.83
C VAL A 213 1.39 -1.54 1.83
N LYS A 214 2.48 -2.20 2.24
CA LYS A 214 2.41 -3.30 3.19
C LYS A 214 1.83 -2.87 4.53
N VAL A 215 2.34 -1.78 5.11
CA VAL A 215 1.88 -1.29 6.42
C VAL A 215 0.41 -0.86 6.35
N VAL A 216 -0.01 -0.17 5.27
CA VAL A 216 -1.42 0.23 5.10
C VAL A 216 -2.33 -0.98 4.92
N ASP A 217 -1.91 -1.99 4.15
CA ASP A 217 -2.65 -3.24 4.04
C ASP A 217 -2.78 -3.94 5.40
N ASP A 218 -1.72 -3.97 6.20
CA ASP A 218 -1.71 -4.53 7.54
C ASP A 218 -2.62 -3.74 8.50
N LEU A 219 -2.61 -2.40 8.43
CA LEU A 219 -3.46 -1.53 9.26
C LEU A 219 -4.96 -1.73 8.99
N VAL A 220 -5.33 -1.99 7.74
CA VAL A 220 -6.72 -2.02 7.29
C VAL A 220 -7.29 -3.44 7.16
N CYS A 221 -6.47 -4.43 6.78
CA CYS A 221 -6.93 -5.76 6.42
C CYS A 221 -6.61 -6.86 7.43
N ALA A 222 -5.71 -6.62 8.38
CA ALA A 222 -5.27 -7.66 9.30
C ALA A 222 -6.11 -7.66 10.59
N ASP A 223 -6.30 -8.87 11.13
CA ASP A 223 -6.75 -9.04 12.50
C ASP A 223 -5.59 -8.59 13.41
N SER A 224 -5.81 -7.54 14.19
CA SER A 224 -4.75 -6.78 14.90
C SER A 224 -3.88 -7.61 15.86
N SER A 225 -4.35 -8.79 16.28
CA SER A 225 -3.76 -9.60 17.35
C SER A 225 -2.50 -10.39 16.98
N SER A 226 -2.11 -10.46 15.69
CA SER A 226 -0.93 -11.25 15.26
C SER A 226 0.26 -10.43 14.73
N ILE A 227 0.15 -9.10 14.69
CA ILE A 227 1.17 -8.25 14.05
C ILE A 227 2.09 -7.64 15.10
N ASP A 228 3.39 -7.86 14.94
CA ASP A 228 4.44 -7.13 15.66
C ASP A 228 4.58 -5.72 15.06
N TRP A 229 3.80 -4.78 15.57
CA TRP A 229 3.77 -3.39 15.11
C TRP A 229 5.10 -2.67 15.29
N ALA A 230 5.90 -3.03 16.31
CA ALA A 230 7.23 -2.46 16.49
C ALA A 230 8.18 -2.90 15.36
N LYS A 231 8.08 -4.16 14.91
CA LYS A 231 8.82 -4.63 13.73
C LYS A 231 8.32 -4.00 12.44
N VAL A 232 7.01 -3.88 12.25
CA VAL A 232 6.42 -3.27 11.06
C VAL A 232 6.84 -1.80 10.94
N GLY A 233 6.66 -1.02 12.01
CA GLY A 233 7.11 0.38 12.06
C GLY A 233 8.62 0.51 11.90
N GLY A 234 9.41 -0.37 12.51
CA GLY A 234 10.87 -0.38 12.36
C GLY A 234 11.33 -0.61 10.91
N ASN A 235 10.69 -1.54 10.19
CA ASN A 235 10.99 -1.77 8.77
C ASN A 235 10.65 -0.56 7.89
N LEU A 236 9.51 0.10 8.16
CA LEU A 236 9.13 1.32 7.44
C LEU A 236 10.11 2.46 7.73
N SER A 237 10.54 2.60 8.98
CA SER A 237 11.53 3.61 9.41
C SER A 237 12.87 3.39 8.71
N GLN A 238 13.34 2.13 8.62
CA GLN A 238 14.55 1.80 7.90
C GLN A 238 14.44 2.07 6.38
N ALA A 239 13.28 1.79 5.79
CA ALA A 239 13.04 2.10 4.38
C ALA A 239 13.05 3.63 4.14
N PHE A 240 12.47 4.40 5.05
CA PHE A 240 12.55 5.85 5.04
C PHE A 240 13.99 6.35 5.14
N GLU A 241 14.81 5.82 6.05
CA GLU A 241 16.21 6.23 6.17
C GLU A 241 17.01 5.98 4.90
N ARG A 242 16.82 4.82 4.25
CA ARG A 242 17.45 4.52 2.95
C ARG A 242 17.04 5.51 1.87
N PHE A 243 15.74 5.77 1.76
CA PHE A 243 15.20 6.79 0.87
C PHE A 243 15.81 8.16 1.17
N TRP A 244 15.86 8.58 2.45
CA TRP A 244 16.39 9.87 2.85
C TRP A 244 17.88 10.02 2.53
N CYS A 245 18.68 8.98 2.75
CA CYS A 245 20.10 8.99 2.46
C CYS A 245 20.41 9.03 0.96
N ASN A 246 19.62 8.33 0.13
CA ASN A 246 19.96 8.10 -1.28
C ASN A 246 19.15 8.97 -2.26
N CYS A 247 18.00 9.51 -1.85
CA CYS A 247 17.09 10.27 -2.73
C CYS A 247 17.06 11.74 -2.31
N ARG A 248 17.88 12.57 -2.97
CA ARG A 248 17.96 14.01 -2.69
C ARG A 248 16.66 14.74 -3.03
N ILE A 249 16.12 15.51 -2.09
CA ILE A 249 14.92 16.36 -2.34
C ILE A 249 15.33 17.80 -2.64
N TRP A 250 16.36 18.30 -1.96
CA TRP A 250 16.89 19.65 -2.09
C TRP A 250 18.13 19.71 -2.99
N GLY A 251 18.66 20.93 -3.19
CA GLY A 251 19.82 21.20 -4.03
C GLY A 251 19.46 21.13 -5.51
N GLU A 252 20.29 20.47 -6.30
CA GLU A 252 20.13 20.31 -7.75
C GLU A 252 18.74 19.81 -8.15
N VAL A 253 18.16 18.87 -7.39
CA VAL A 253 16.82 18.32 -7.69
C VAL A 253 15.75 19.39 -7.57
N LYS A 254 15.76 20.22 -6.52
CA LYS A 254 14.82 21.33 -6.38
C LYS A 254 14.91 22.32 -7.55
N ILE A 255 16.13 22.57 -8.06
CA ILE A 255 16.39 23.59 -9.09
C ILE A 255 16.01 23.05 -10.48
N HIS A 256 16.41 21.82 -10.79
CA HIS A 256 16.29 21.24 -12.14
C HIS A 256 15.07 20.34 -12.32
N ASP A 257 14.59 19.71 -11.25
CA ASP A 257 13.45 18.78 -11.27
C ASP A 257 12.50 19.02 -10.07
N PRO A 258 11.81 20.18 -10.04
CA PRO A 258 10.92 20.52 -8.94
C PRO A 258 9.73 19.56 -8.82
N GLU A 259 9.29 18.93 -9.91
CA GLU A 259 8.20 17.94 -9.89
C GLU A 259 8.64 16.67 -9.15
N LEU A 260 9.86 16.17 -9.37
CA LEU A 260 10.42 15.06 -8.61
C LEU A 260 10.64 15.42 -7.14
N ALA A 261 11.12 16.63 -6.84
CA ALA A 261 11.25 17.10 -5.46
C ALA A 261 9.90 17.09 -4.73
N GLN A 262 8.83 17.56 -5.40
CA GLN A 262 7.46 17.52 -4.90
C GLN A 262 6.96 16.09 -4.72
N ALA A 263 7.18 15.19 -5.69
CA ALA A 263 6.79 13.80 -5.60
C ALA A 263 7.45 13.10 -4.39
N ARG A 264 8.73 13.37 -4.15
CA ARG A 264 9.48 12.89 -2.97
C ARG A 264 8.94 13.45 -1.66
N LEU A 265 8.53 14.72 -1.62
CA LEU A 265 7.82 15.30 -0.49
C LEU A 265 6.45 14.61 -0.27
N GLY A 266 5.78 14.19 -1.34
CA GLY A 266 4.59 13.33 -1.26
C GLY A 266 4.85 12.01 -0.54
N LEU A 267 5.98 11.34 -0.81
CA LEU A 267 6.37 10.14 -0.06
C LEU A 267 6.64 10.43 1.42
N LEU A 268 7.22 11.58 1.75
CA LEU A 268 7.41 11.99 3.14
C LEU A 268 6.08 12.18 3.87
N ILE A 269 5.08 12.78 3.21
CA ILE A 269 3.72 12.91 3.78
C ILE A 269 3.13 11.54 4.05
N ALA A 270 3.10 10.66 3.03
CA ALA A 270 2.59 9.31 3.18
C ALA A 270 3.27 8.55 4.34
N THR A 271 4.60 8.68 4.43
CA THR A 271 5.41 8.06 5.49
C THR A 271 5.07 8.60 6.86
N GLN A 272 4.99 9.92 7.01
CA GLN A 272 4.62 10.58 8.26
C GLN A 272 3.24 10.10 8.74
N LEU A 273 2.25 10.06 7.85
CA LEU A 273 0.89 9.62 8.16
C LEU A 273 0.83 8.16 8.62
N VAL A 274 1.52 7.27 7.90
CA VAL A 274 1.52 5.84 8.22
C VAL A 274 2.30 5.56 9.51
N LEU A 275 3.47 6.18 9.72
CA LEU A 275 4.23 6.02 10.96
C LEU A 275 3.46 6.55 12.18
N ARG A 276 2.75 7.68 12.03
CA ARG A 276 1.85 8.19 13.06
C ARG A 276 0.77 7.17 13.43
N SER A 277 0.11 6.59 12.43
CA SER A 277 -0.94 5.58 12.66
C SER A 277 -0.37 4.35 13.38
N VAL A 278 0.87 3.93 13.06
CA VAL A 278 1.54 2.84 13.80
C VAL A 278 1.85 3.23 15.24
N LEU A 279 2.35 4.45 15.49
CA LEU A 279 2.69 4.93 16.82
C LEU A 279 1.44 5.10 17.70
N GLU A 280 0.46 5.87 17.23
CA GLU A 280 -0.71 6.29 18.01
C GLU A 280 -1.74 5.16 18.09
N ASP A 281 -2.13 4.56 16.95
CA ASP A 281 -3.27 3.63 16.91
C ASP A 281 -2.89 2.19 17.27
N LYS A 282 -1.62 1.81 17.10
CA LYS A 282 -1.18 0.41 17.28
C LYS A 282 -0.18 0.20 18.41
N LEU A 283 0.65 1.19 18.71
CA LEU A 283 1.60 1.11 19.81
C LEU A 283 1.12 1.90 21.06
N GLY A 284 0.12 2.77 20.93
CA GLY A 284 -0.37 3.61 22.04
C GLY A 284 0.65 4.68 22.47
N ILE A 285 1.53 5.10 21.57
CA ILE A 285 2.64 6.01 21.84
C ILE A 285 2.46 7.29 21.03
N VAL A 286 2.74 8.43 21.65
CA VAL A 286 2.68 9.74 20.98
C VAL A 286 3.65 9.77 19.78
N ALA A 287 3.18 10.29 18.65
CA ALA A 287 4.01 10.59 17.49
C ALA A 287 4.60 12.01 17.60
N PRO A 288 5.85 12.18 18.04
CA PRO A 288 6.40 13.50 18.27
C PRO A 288 6.64 14.23 16.94
N VAL A 289 6.31 15.51 16.90
CA VAL A 289 6.58 16.39 15.74
C VAL A 289 8.09 16.72 15.66
N GLU A 290 8.78 16.73 16.81
CA GLU A 290 10.20 17.01 16.96
C GLU A 290 10.80 16.09 18.04
N LEU A 291 12.04 15.65 17.82
CA LEU A 291 12.86 14.90 18.78
C LEU A 291 14.27 15.48 18.84
#